data_AF-A0A094A531-F1
#
_entry.id   AF-A0A094A531-F1
#
_cell.length_a   1.000
_cell.length_b   1.000
_cell.length_c   1.000
_cell.angle_alpha   90.00
_cell.angle_beta   90.00
_cell.angle_gamma   90.00
#
_symmetry.space_group_name_H-M   'P 1'
#
loop_
_entity.id
_entity.type
_entity.pdbx_description
1 polymer ?
#
loop_
_entity_poly.entity_id
_entity_poly.type
_entity_poly.pdbx_seq_one_letter_code
_entity_poly.pdbx_strand_id
1 'polypeptide(L)'
;MYKITHPALHTTNFQTICAATASTCVMAHIRAASTGVIAEVNTHPFVFGRHTIMHNGYISSYPAIARQMAGLMSDEAHTHITGRTDSEALAALYMTYLTSGEGHGTGQEAWERAYTPAEMMAALQNTISTVIELQRTALGEAAEPNDLNICVSDGRQLVASRFRNHATQQPPSLYHSASAGVTLNRKYPDEADGAGGRWGKGKGEMGTHGVKAEGSNPRARRKVEEHGRHVIVASEPTTYKKCEWELIEKNHAIVVNGEGGVEFAKVTYPGQEV
;
A
#
# COMPACT_ATOMS: atom_id res chain seq x y z
N MET A 1 12.16 -10.06 1.51
CA MET A 1 12.01 -8.61 1.75
C MET A 1 13.36 -7.93 1.56
N TYR A 2 13.40 -6.73 0.97
CA TYR A 2 14.62 -5.94 0.84
C TYR A 2 14.35 -4.50 1.28
N LYS A 3 15.17 -3.97 2.20
CA LYS A 3 15.07 -2.61 2.75
C LYS A 3 16.43 -1.92 2.68
N ILE A 4 16.41 -0.62 2.46
CA ILE A 4 17.59 0.26 2.45
C ILE A 4 17.19 1.64 2.93
N THR A 5 18.15 2.40 3.44
CA THR A 5 17.98 3.82 3.85
C THR A 5 18.49 4.82 2.81
N HIS A 6 19.14 4.34 1.76
CA HIS A 6 19.67 5.16 0.66
C HIS A 6 18.72 5.14 -0.54
N PRO A 7 18.82 6.12 -1.47
CA PRO A 7 17.95 6.13 -2.64
C PRO A 7 18.13 4.87 -3.50
N ALA A 8 17.00 4.21 -3.81
CA ALA A 8 16.99 2.91 -4.47
C ALA A 8 17.69 2.88 -5.84
N LEU A 9 17.62 3.98 -6.59
CA LEU A 9 18.24 4.08 -7.91
C LEU A 9 19.78 4.00 -7.87
N HIS A 10 20.40 4.35 -6.74
CA HIS A 10 21.86 4.32 -6.58
C HIS A 10 22.37 3.01 -6.00
N THR A 11 21.51 2.02 -5.77
CA THR A 11 21.89 0.75 -5.13
C THR A 11 21.93 -0.39 -6.14
N THR A 12 23.13 -0.85 -6.49
CA THR A 12 23.32 -1.98 -7.43
C THR A 12 22.61 -3.25 -6.96
N ASN A 13 22.62 -3.55 -5.66
CA ASN A 13 21.92 -4.71 -5.10
C ASN A 13 20.41 -4.67 -5.37
N PHE A 14 19.79 -3.49 -5.22
CA PHE A 14 18.37 -3.30 -5.55
C PHE A 14 18.11 -3.59 -7.03
N GLN A 15 18.93 -3.02 -7.93
CA GLN A 15 18.80 -3.24 -9.37
C GLN A 15 18.95 -4.73 -9.74
N THR A 16 19.91 -5.44 -9.15
CA THR A 16 20.13 -6.88 -9.36
C THR A 16 18.95 -7.71 -8.87
N ILE A 17 18.42 -7.42 -7.67
CA ILE A 17 17.25 -8.10 -7.12
C ILE A 17 16.04 -7.90 -8.03
N CYS A 18 15.75 -6.67 -8.46
CA CYS A 18 14.65 -6.38 -9.38
C CYS A 18 14.81 -7.08 -10.74
N ALA A 19 16.04 -7.24 -11.23
CA ALA A 19 16.29 -7.91 -12.51
C ALA A 19 16.16 -9.45 -12.44
N ALA A 20 16.38 -10.03 -11.25
CA ALA A 20 16.44 -11.48 -11.02
C ALA A 20 15.20 -12.06 -10.33
N THR A 21 14.26 -11.22 -9.86
CA THR A 21 13.07 -11.66 -9.14
C THR A 21 11.79 -11.31 -9.86
N ALA A 22 10.78 -12.16 -9.71
CA ALA A 22 9.42 -11.91 -10.16
C ALA A 22 8.45 -12.40 -9.08
N SER A 23 7.33 -11.72 -8.93
CA SER A 23 6.29 -12.07 -7.96
C SER A 23 4.91 -11.71 -8.51
N THR A 24 3.89 -12.43 -8.06
CA THR A 24 2.48 -12.11 -8.32
C THR A 24 1.95 -11.00 -7.41
N CYS A 25 2.65 -10.72 -6.30
CA CYS A 25 2.37 -9.61 -5.40
C CYS A 25 3.67 -8.85 -5.09
N VAL A 26 3.67 -7.54 -5.33
CA VAL A 26 4.81 -6.66 -5.08
C VAL A 26 4.32 -5.47 -4.27
N MET A 27 4.96 -5.24 -3.13
CA MET A 27 4.75 -4.07 -2.27
C MET A 27 6.06 -3.29 -2.20
N ALA A 28 6.00 -1.98 -2.48
CA ALA A 28 7.15 -1.10 -2.48
C ALA A 28 6.78 0.26 -1.88
N HIS A 29 7.63 0.78 -1.02
CA HIS A 29 7.41 2.05 -0.33
C HIS A 29 8.69 2.85 -0.24
N ILE A 30 8.67 4.09 -0.73
CA ILE A 30 9.75 5.07 -0.50
C ILE A 30 9.29 5.97 0.64
N ARG A 31 9.98 5.89 1.78
CA ARG A 31 9.64 6.69 2.97
C ARG A 31 10.39 8.01 2.94
N ALA A 32 9.66 9.13 2.97
CA ALA A 32 10.21 10.42 3.32
C ALA A 32 10.18 10.56 4.85
N ALA A 33 11.31 10.33 5.52
CA ALA A 33 11.38 10.44 6.98
C ALA A 33 11.47 11.92 7.39
N SER A 34 10.31 12.56 7.62
CA SER A 34 10.24 13.92 8.19
C SER A 34 10.52 13.94 9.70
N THR A 35 10.25 12.82 10.39
CA THR A 35 10.45 12.65 11.83
C THR A 35 10.98 11.24 12.16
N GLY A 36 11.66 11.13 13.30
CA GLY A 36 12.20 9.86 13.81
C GLY A 36 13.54 9.45 13.22
N VAL A 37 14.07 8.33 13.72
CA VAL A 37 15.40 7.82 13.33
C VAL A 37 15.32 7.15 11.95
N ILE A 38 16.24 7.53 11.06
CA ILE A 38 16.46 6.84 9.80
C ILE A 38 17.17 5.52 10.10
N ALA A 39 16.42 4.43 10.06
CA ALA A 39 16.92 3.08 10.28
C ALA A 39 16.09 2.09 9.46
N GLU A 40 16.70 0.99 9.01
CA GLU A 40 16.02 -0.03 8.20
C GLU A 40 14.81 -0.64 8.93
N VAL A 41 14.90 -0.80 10.25
CA VAL A 41 13.78 -1.27 11.08
C VAL A 41 12.56 -0.34 11.01
N ASN A 42 12.77 0.95 10.74
CA ASN A 42 11.71 1.96 10.59
C ASN A 42 11.28 2.16 9.13
N THR A 43 11.72 1.31 8.20
CA THR A 43 11.40 1.40 6.78
C THR A 43 10.32 0.38 6.43
N HIS A 44 9.29 0.81 5.71
CA HIS A 44 8.26 -0.06 5.16
C HIS A 44 8.82 -1.06 4.12
N PRO A 45 8.13 -2.18 3.85
CA PRO A 45 6.95 -2.67 4.56
C PRO A 45 7.28 -3.36 5.90
N PHE A 46 6.31 -3.44 6.80
CA PHE A 46 6.38 -4.29 7.99
C PHE A 46 5.80 -5.66 7.68
N VAL A 47 6.34 -6.73 8.27
CA VAL A 47 5.92 -8.10 8.00
C VAL A 47 5.65 -8.82 9.31
N PHE A 48 4.52 -9.52 9.36
CA PHE A 48 4.07 -10.34 10.47
C PHE A 48 3.58 -11.69 9.90
N GLY A 49 4.41 -12.72 10.01
CA GLY A 49 4.21 -13.99 9.30
C GLY A 49 4.16 -13.75 7.79
N ARG A 50 3.05 -14.13 7.14
CA ARG A 50 2.85 -13.85 5.70
C ARG A 50 2.30 -12.48 5.39
N HIS A 51 1.82 -11.74 6.39
CA HIS A 51 1.16 -10.47 6.18
C HIS A 51 2.17 -9.35 6.05
N THR A 52 2.02 -8.54 5.01
CA THR A 52 2.87 -7.40 4.69
C THR A 52 2.03 -6.13 4.74
N ILE A 53 2.49 -5.12 5.49
CA ILE A 53 1.76 -3.89 5.77
C ILE A 53 2.61 -2.67 5.40
N MET A 54 1.99 -1.69 4.74
CA MET A 54 2.55 -0.38 4.41
C MET A 54 1.60 0.72 4.84
N HIS A 55 2.15 1.84 5.30
CA HIS A 55 1.37 3.01 5.70
C HIS A 55 1.99 4.29 5.12
N ASN A 56 1.22 5.02 4.33
CA ASN A 56 1.57 6.34 3.82
C ASN A 56 0.73 7.40 4.52
N GLY A 57 1.36 8.12 5.43
CA GLY A 57 0.71 9.11 6.27
C GLY A 57 1.30 9.10 7.67
N TYR A 58 0.51 9.50 8.65
CA TYR A 58 0.92 9.59 10.04
C TYR A 58 -0.29 9.51 10.98
N ILE A 59 -0.05 8.94 12.15
CA ILE A 59 -0.95 9.06 13.29
C ILE A 59 -0.61 10.36 14.01
N SER A 60 -1.52 11.32 13.97
CA SER A 60 -1.35 12.62 14.62
C SER A 60 -1.21 12.47 16.13
N SER A 61 -0.25 13.17 16.72
CA SER A 61 0.01 13.08 18.17
C SER A 61 0.18 11.63 18.68
N TYR A 62 0.75 10.72 17.88
CA TYR A 62 0.97 9.32 18.25
C TYR A 62 1.58 9.13 19.65
N PRO A 63 2.58 9.91 20.11
CA PRO A 63 3.13 9.74 21.47
C PRO A 63 2.09 9.84 22.60
N ALA A 64 1.00 10.61 22.41
CA ALA A 64 -0.06 10.76 23.40
C ALA A 64 -0.94 9.50 23.56
N ILE A 65 -0.99 8.65 22.52
CA ILE A 65 -1.81 7.44 22.50
C ILE A 65 -0.99 6.15 22.43
N ALA A 66 0.32 6.23 22.23
CA ALA A 66 1.19 5.07 21.99
C ALA A 66 1.07 4.01 23.11
N ARG A 67 1.00 4.44 24.38
CA ARG A 67 0.86 3.52 25.52
C ARG A 67 -0.49 2.81 25.52
N GLN A 68 -1.57 3.54 25.27
CA GLN A 68 -2.92 2.99 25.23
C GLN A 68 -3.06 2.03 24.03
N MET A 69 -2.51 2.42 22.87
CA MET A 69 -2.51 1.60 21.67
C MET A 69 -1.74 0.30 21.89
N ALA A 70 -0.58 0.35 22.53
CA ALA A 70 0.21 -0.84 22.89
C ALA A 70 -0.57 -1.77 23.83
N GLY A 71 -1.35 -1.23 24.77
CA GLY A 71 -2.18 -2.03 25.69
C GLY A 71 -3.38 -2.74 25.03
N LEU A 72 -3.71 -2.42 23.78
CA LEU A 72 -4.76 -3.11 23.01
C LEU A 72 -4.20 -4.19 22.08
N MET A 73 -2.87 -4.24 21.88
CA MET A 73 -2.23 -5.23 21.04
C MET A 73 -2.18 -6.58 21.76
N SER A 74 -2.17 -7.68 20.99
CA SER A 74 -1.77 -8.96 21.57
C SER A 74 -0.29 -8.91 21.96
N ASP A 75 0.08 -9.67 22.99
CA ASP A 75 1.48 -9.77 23.44
C ASP A 75 2.41 -10.16 22.28
N GLU A 76 1.96 -11.07 21.42
CA GLU A 76 2.72 -11.54 20.27
C GLU A 76 2.92 -10.42 19.23
N ALA A 77 1.89 -9.64 18.90
CA ALA A 77 2.02 -8.55 17.95
C ALA A 77 2.89 -7.42 18.50
N HIS A 78 2.75 -7.09 19.79
CA HIS A 78 3.56 -6.07 20.45
C HIS A 78 5.04 -6.48 20.49
N THR A 79 5.35 -7.72 20.88
CA THR A 79 6.75 -8.18 21.01
C THR A 79 7.49 -8.27 19.68
N HIS A 80 6.77 -8.25 18.56
CA HIS A 80 7.34 -8.24 17.21
C HIS A 80 7.66 -6.84 16.66
N ILE A 81 7.28 -5.78 17.38
CA ILE A 81 7.68 -4.41 17.02
C ILE A 81 9.18 -4.26 17.27
N THR A 82 9.93 -3.91 16.22
CA THR A 82 11.38 -3.76 16.25
C THR A 82 11.86 -2.31 16.12
N GLY A 83 11.07 -1.46 15.48
CA GLY A 83 11.29 -0.03 15.32
C GLY A 83 10.50 0.82 16.30
N ARG A 84 10.30 2.09 15.93
CA ARG A 84 9.63 3.11 16.77
C ARG A 84 8.61 3.94 16.00
N THR A 85 8.21 3.49 14.81
CA THR A 85 7.25 4.24 14.00
C THR A 85 5.83 3.98 14.47
N ASP A 86 4.97 4.99 14.33
CA ASP A 86 3.52 4.84 14.43
C ASP A 86 2.98 3.76 13.50
N SER A 87 3.59 3.63 12.33
CA SER A 87 3.22 2.74 11.24
C SER A 87 3.45 1.27 11.57
N GLU A 88 4.53 0.94 12.27
CA GLU A 88 4.79 -0.43 12.75
C GLU A 88 3.86 -0.81 13.90
N ALA A 89 3.61 0.14 14.80
CA ALA A 89 2.65 -0.04 15.88
C ALA A 89 1.23 -0.22 15.32
N LEU A 90 0.86 0.53 14.28
CA LEU A 90 -0.39 0.35 13.54
C LEU A 90 -0.47 -1.03 12.90
N ALA A 91 0.62 -1.51 12.30
CA ALA A 91 0.68 -2.85 11.72
C ALA A 91 0.50 -3.95 12.77
N ALA A 92 1.09 -3.79 13.97
CA ALA A 92 0.88 -4.71 15.08
C ALA A 92 -0.57 -4.70 15.60
N LEU A 93 -1.19 -3.52 15.71
CA LEU A 93 -2.61 -3.39 16.06
C LEU A 93 -3.52 -4.04 15.01
N TYR A 94 -3.22 -3.84 13.72
CA TYR A 94 -3.91 -4.53 12.62
C TYR A 94 -3.81 -6.04 12.74
N MET A 95 -2.61 -6.58 12.98
CA MET A 95 -2.42 -8.01 13.17
C MET A 95 -3.19 -8.54 14.37
N THR A 96 -3.24 -7.78 15.48
CA THR A 96 -4.04 -8.14 16.65
C THR A 96 -5.51 -8.38 16.27
N TYR A 97 -6.13 -7.45 15.52
CA TYR A 97 -7.52 -7.61 15.08
C TYR A 97 -7.70 -8.69 14.02
N LEU A 98 -6.73 -8.85 13.12
CA LEU A 98 -6.79 -9.88 12.09
C LEU A 98 -6.79 -11.29 12.70
N THR A 99 -6.04 -11.50 13.79
CA THR A 99 -5.86 -12.81 14.41
C THR A 99 -6.83 -13.10 15.56
N SER A 100 -7.67 -12.15 15.96
CA SER A 100 -8.53 -12.29 17.15
C SER A 100 -9.83 -13.06 16.92
N GLY A 101 -10.13 -13.49 15.69
CA GLY A 101 -11.39 -14.15 15.36
C GLY A 101 -11.48 -15.59 15.87
N GLU A 102 -12.71 -16.06 16.09
CA GLU A 102 -12.96 -17.44 16.47
C GLU A 102 -12.47 -18.40 15.38
N GLY A 103 -11.70 -19.41 15.76
CA GLY A 103 -11.11 -20.39 14.83
C GLY A 103 -9.91 -19.89 14.01
N HIS A 104 -9.36 -18.71 14.35
CA HIS A 104 -8.14 -18.19 13.72
C HIS A 104 -6.85 -18.83 14.24
N GLY A 105 -6.91 -19.53 15.38
CA GLY A 105 -5.75 -20.12 16.03
C GLY A 105 -4.99 -19.09 16.88
N THR A 106 -3.78 -19.45 17.29
CA THR A 106 -2.89 -18.60 18.08
C THR A 106 -1.45 -18.78 17.62
N GLY A 107 -0.57 -17.85 17.93
CA GLY A 107 0.84 -18.04 17.60
C GLY A 107 1.13 -17.88 16.11
N GLN A 108 2.19 -18.57 15.69
CA GLN A 108 2.61 -18.67 14.30
C GLN A 108 1.50 -19.17 13.35
N GLU A 109 0.59 -20.04 13.80
CA GLU A 109 -0.50 -20.54 12.95
C GLU A 109 -1.39 -19.39 12.46
N ALA A 110 -1.77 -18.48 13.37
CA ALA A 110 -2.60 -17.34 13.04
C ALA A 110 -1.87 -16.40 12.05
N TRP A 111 -0.57 -16.20 12.24
CA TRP A 111 0.21 -15.28 11.40
C TRP A 111 0.56 -15.83 10.02
N GLU A 112 0.52 -17.16 9.86
CA GLU A 112 0.70 -17.85 8.58
C GLU A 112 -0.62 -18.22 7.91
N ARG A 113 -1.76 -17.84 8.49
CA ARG A 113 -3.07 -18.13 7.94
C ARG A 113 -3.39 -17.22 6.75
N ALA A 114 -4.02 -17.79 5.72
CA ALA A 114 -4.67 -16.97 4.69
C ALA A 114 -6.06 -16.55 5.20
N TYR A 115 -6.27 -15.25 5.35
CA TYR A 115 -7.56 -14.67 5.72
C TYR A 115 -8.34 -14.27 4.47
N THR A 116 -9.66 -14.21 4.60
CA THR A 116 -10.52 -13.71 3.53
C THR A 116 -10.33 -12.19 3.36
N PRO A 117 -10.63 -11.62 2.17
CA PRO A 117 -10.58 -10.17 1.98
C PRO A 117 -11.49 -9.41 2.95
N ALA A 118 -12.62 -10.02 3.32
CA ALA A 118 -13.55 -9.47 4.28
C ALA A 118 -12.96 -9.36 5.70
N GLU A 119 -12.25 -10.41 6.16
CA GLU A 119 -11.54 -10.38 7.44
C GLU A 119 -10.41 -9.34 7.44
N MET A 120 -9.64 -9.25 6.34
CA MET A 120 -8.60 -8.23 6.18
C MET A 120 -9.18 -6.81 6.20
N MET A 121 -10.30 -6.58 5.52
CA MET A 121 -11.00 -5.29 5.54
C MET A 121 -11.57 -4.97 6.92
N ALA A 122 -12.15 -5.95 7.63
CA ALA A 122 -12.67 -5.77 8.97
C ALA A 122 -11.56 -5.43 9.98
N ALA A 123 -10.42 -6.12 9.92
CA ALA A 123 -9.26 -5.79 10.73
C ALA A 123 -8.77 -4.36 10.46
N LEU A 124 -8.68 -3.95 9.19
CA LEU A 124 -8.30 -2.59 8.81
C LEU A 124 -9.28 -1.53 9.35
N GLN A 125 -10.59 -1.78 9.22
CA GLN A 125 -11.64 -0.92 9.76
C GLN A 125 -11.53 -0.77 11.29
N ASN A 126 -11.29 -1.88 12.00
CA ASN A 126 -11.12 -1.88 13.45
C ASN A 126 -9.85 -1.11 13.88
N THR A 127 -8.73 -1.29 13.17
CA THR A 127 -7.50 -0.53 13.41
C THR A 127 -7.72 0.96 13.28
N ILE A 128 -8.33 1.41 12.18
CA ILE A 128 -8.60 2.84 11.91
C ILE A 128 -9.52 3.42 12.99
N SER A 129 -10.61 2.71 13.32
CA SER A 129 -11.57 3.15 14.34
C SER A 129 -10.91 3.31 15.70
N THR A 130 -10.11 2.32 16.10
CA THR A 130 -9.40 2.31 17.39
C THR A 130 -8.43 3.48 17.52
N VAL A 131 -7.63 3.76 16.48
CA VAL A 131 -6.69 4.90 16.49
C VAL A 131 -7.44 6.21 16.73
N ILE A 132 -8.59 6.41 16.07
CA ILE A 132 -9.39 7.63 16.18
C ILE A 132 -10.05 7.73 17.56
N GLU A 133 -10.56 6.62 18.11
CA GLU A 133 -11.14 6.59 19.45
C GLU A 133 -10.11 6.89 20.52
N LEU A 134 -8.90 6.32 20.41
CA LEU A 134 -7.81 6.60 21.34
C LEU A 134 -7.42 8.07 21.30
N GLN A 135 -7.32 8.68 20.13
CA GLN A 135 -7.03 10.11 20.02
C GLN A 135 -8.12 10.98 20.65
N ARG A 136 -9.39 10.69 20.37
CA ARG A 136 -10.49 11.44 20.97
C ARG A 136 -10.54 11.31 22.47
N THR A 137 -10.30 10.10 22.98
CA THR A 137 -10.29 9.84 24.42
C THR A 137 -9.12 10.56 25.10
N ALA A 138 -7.94 10.57 24.48
CA ALA A 138 -6.75 11.16 25.07
C ALA A 138 -6.64 12.69 24.89
N LEU A 139 -7.16 13.24 23.78
CA LEU A 139 -6.92 14.62 23.35
C LEU A 139 -8.20 15.46 23.24
N GLY A 140 -9.39 14.85 23.22
CA GLY A 140 -10.66 15.55 23.06
C GLY A 140 -10.69 16.40 21.78
N GLU A 141 -11.01 17.68 21.92
CA GLU A 141 -11.06 18.64 20.82
C GLU A 141 -9.69 18.96 20.20
N ALA A 142 -8.59 18.68 20.91
CA ALA A 142 -7.24 18.86 20.40
C ALA A 142 -6.78 17.72 19.47
N ALA A 143 -7.62 16.71 19.24
CA ALA A 143 -7.31 15.60 18.33
C ALA A 143 -7.24 16.08 16.87
N GLU A 144 -6.03 16.09 16.32
CA GLU A 144 -5.82 16.39 14.90
C GLU A 144 -6.15 15.19 14.00
N PRO A 145 -6.59 15.41 12.75
CA PRO A 145 -6.87 14.33 11.81
C PRO A 145 -5.60 13.56 11.43
N ASN A 146 -5.76 12.27 11.15
CA ASN A 146 -4.72 11.37 10.67
C ASN A 146 -4.75 11.27 9.14
N ASP A 147 -3.60 10.94 8.56
CA ASP A 147 -3.52 10.41 7.21
C ASP A 147 -3.20 8.92 7.31
N LEU A 148 -4.15 8.06 6.90
CA LEU A 148 -4.07 6.61 7.09
C LEU A 148 -4.26 5.86 5.78
N ASN A 149 -3.41 6.15 4.78
CA ASN A 149 -3.37 5.33 3.58
C ASN A 149 -2.59 4.04 3.90
N ILE A 150 -3.33 2.99 4.24
CA ILE A 150 -2.76 1.72 4.70
C ILE A 150 -2.95 0.71 3.58
N CYS A 151 -1.95 -0.11 3.31
CA CYS A 151 -2.02 -1.22 2.37
C CYS A 151 -1.55 -2.49 3.06
N VAL A 152 -2.37 -3.53 3.04
CA VAL A 152 -2.09 -4.85 3.63
C VAL A 152 -2.21 -5.93 2.57
N SER A 153 -1.34 -6.94 2.63
CA SER A 153 -1.39 -8.11 1.75
C SER A 153 -0.94 -9.36 2.49
N ASP A 154 -1.52 -10.52 2.14
CA ASP A 154 -1.05 -11.86 2.55
C ASP A 154 -0.12 -12.51 1.50
N GLY A 155 0.29 -11.75 0.48
CA GLY A 155 1.06 -12.22 -0.68
C GLY A 155 0.21 -12.68 -1.87
N ARG A 156 -1.12 -12.78 -1.73
CA ARG A 156 -2.06 -13.13 -2.80
C ARG A 156 -3.19 -12.13 -2.98
N GLN A 157 -3.60 -11.50 -1.90
CA GLN A 157 -4.75 -10.60 -1.79
C GLN A 157 -4.27 -9.25 -1.26
N LEU A 158 -5.02 -8.20 -1.49
CA LEU A 158 -4.64 -6.84 -1.07
C LEU A 158 -5.86 -6.06 -0.59
N VAL A 159 -5.71 -5.35 0.53
CA VAL A 159 -6.66 -4.31 0.94
C VAL A 159 -5.87 -3.02 1.11
N ALA A 160 -6.34 -1.93 0.50
CA ALA A 160 -5.72 -0.63 0.69
C ALA A 160 -6.74 0.49 0.92
N SER A 161 -6.60 1.24 2.00
CA SER A 161 -7.44 2.40 2.32
C SER A 161 -6.85 3.70 1.80
N ARG A 162 -7.72 4.62 1.39
CA ARG A 162 -7.41 6.04 1.25
C ARG A 162 -8.21 6.82 2.29
N PHE A 163 -7.58 7.25 3.39
CA PHE A 163 -8.34 7.66 4.58
C PHE A 163 -7.79 8.90 5.30
N ARG A 164 -8.70 9.83 5.65
CA ARG A 164 -8.47 10.94 6.59
C ARG A 164 -9.75 11.24 7.38
N ASN A 165 -9.65 11.28 8.71
CA ASN A 165 -10.77 11.56 9.62
C ASN A 165 -11.02 13.07 9.81
N HIS A 166 -11.23 13.79 8.71
CA HIS A 166 -11.62 15.20 8.71
C HIS A 166 -12.84 15.41 7.81
N ALA A 167 -13.74 16.33 8.14
CA ALA A 167 -14.96 16.58 7.35
C ALA A 167 -14.65 16.98 5.90
N THR A 168 -13.86 18.03 5.68
CA THR A 168 -13.60 18.60 4.34
C THR A 168 -12.22 18.27 3.75
N GLN A 169 -11.16 18.19 4.56
CA GLN A 169 -9.80 17.88 4.07
C GLN A 169 -9.71 16.50 3.41
N GLN A 170 -8.83 16.41 2.42
CA GLN A 170 -8.59 15.19 1.64
C GLN A 170 -7.40 14.42 2.21
N PRO A 171 -7.45 13.07 2.24
CA PRO A 171 -6.26 12.27 2.49
C PRO A 171 -5.24 12.38 1.35
N PRO A 172 -3.97 12.00 1.59
CA PRO A 172 -2.99 11.78 0.54
C PRO A 172 -3.58 10.96 -0.60
N SER A 173 -3.14 11.22 -1.82
CA SER A 173 -3.68 10.52 -2.98
C SER A 173 -3.33 9.03 -2.94
N LEU A 174 -4.26 8.24 -3.43
CA LEU A 174 -4.08 6.81 -3.68
C LEU A 174 -4.92 6.46 -4.89
N TYR A 175 -4.26 5.98 -5.93
CA TYR A 175 -4.86 5.62 -7.20
C TYR A 175 -4.81 4.10 -7.38
N HIS A 176 -5.72 3.58 -8.18
CA HIS A 176 -5.65 2.22 -8.67
C HIS A 176 -5.74 2.16 -10.20
N SER A 177 -5.24 1.06 -10.76
CA SER A 177 -5.40 0.73 -12.18
C SER A 177 -5.40 -0.78 -12.37
N ALA A 178 -6.32 -1.27 -13.21
CA ALA A 178 -6.36 -2.67 -13.64
C ALA A 178 -5.73 -2.90 -15.03
N SER A 179 -5.18 -1.85 -15.65
CA SER A 179 -4.67 -1.86 -17.03
C SER A 179 -3.26 -1.27 -17.17
N ALA A 180 -2.80 -0.46 -16.21
CA ALA A 180 -1.51 0.22 -16.25
C ALA A 180 -0.30 -0.72 -16.20
N GLY A 181 -0.46 -2.02 -15.94
CA GLY A 181 0.65 -2.98 -15.92
C GLY A 181 1.33 -3.14 -17.27
N VAL A 182 0.59 -2.91 -18.36
CA VAL A 182 1.14 -2.92 -19.73
C VAL A 182 2.02 -1.69 -19.98
N THR A 183 1.67 -0.56 -19.37
CA THR A 183 2.31 0.75 -19.56
C THR A 183 3.25 1.12 -18.40
N LEU A 184 3.40 0.24 -17.41
CA LEU A 184 4.31 0.40 -16.27
C LEU A 184 5.74 0.63 -16.79
N ASN A 185 6.45 1.58 -16.19
CA ASN A 185 7.78 2.03 -16.63
C ASN A 185 7.82 2.85 -17.94
N ARG A 186 6.71 3.51 -18.31
CA ARG A 186 6.64 4.44 -19.46
C ARG A 186 6.28 5.86 -19.01
N LYS A 187 6.93 6.42 -17.98
CA LYS A 187 6.59 7.78 -17.50
C LYS A 187 6.76 8.86 -18.59
N TYR A 188 7.60 8.59 -19.59
CA TYR A 188 7.79 9.43 -20.78
C TYR A 188 7.54 8.58 -22.04
N PRO A 189 6.60 8.98 -22.93
CA PRO A 189 6.29 8.26 -24.17
C PRO A 189 7.40 8.38 -25.23
N ASP A 190 8.34 9.28 -25.02
CA ASP A 190 9.40 9.72 -25.91
C ASP A 190 10.72 9.91 -25.15
N GLU A 191 11.84 9.57 -25.77
CA GLU A 191 13.11 10.17 -25.36
C GLU A 191 13.00 11.69 -25.57
N ALA A 192 13.67 12.51 -24.75
CA ALA A 192 13.71 13.96 -24.94
C ALA A 192 14.16 14.36 -26.37
N ASP A 193 14.87 13.46 -27.07
CA ASP A 193 15.39 13.62 -28.42
C ASP A 193 14.42 13.13 -29.54
N GLY A 194 13.21 12.69 -29.18
CA GLY A 194 12.18 12.26 -30.11
C GLY A 194 12.62 11.13 -31.05
N ALA A 195 12.20 11.20 -32.32
CA ALA A 195 12.49 10.18 -33.35
C ALA A 195 13.98 10.03 -33.72
N GLY A 196 14.87 10.87 -33.19
CA GLY A 196 16.32 10.80 -33.37
C GLY A 196 17.07 10.16 -32.19
N GLY A 197 16.37 9.81 -31.12
CA GLY A 197 16.96 9.21 -29.92
C GLY A 197 17.50 7.79 -30.13
N ARG A 198 18.32 7.33 -29.18
CA ARG A 198 19.03 6.04 -29.18
C ARG A 198 18.09 4.84 -29.39
N TRP A 199 16.79 4.97 -29.09
CA TRP A 199 15.79 3.90 -29.21
C TRP A 199 14.65 4.17 -30.23
N GLY A 200 14.69 5.27 -30.98
CA GLY A 200 13.56 5.71 -31.80
C GLY A 200 13.57 5.19 -33.24
N LYS A 201 12.74 4.17 -33.57
CA LYS A 201 12.16 3.91 -34.93
C LYS A 201 10.93 2.96 -34.95
N GLY A 202 10.17 2.82 -33.87
CA GLY A 202 8.99 1.96 -33.85
C GLY A 202 7.68 2.69 -34.19
N LYS A 203 7.33 2.84 -35.47
CA LYS A 203 5.93 3.13 -35.86
C LYS A 203 5.16 1.80 -35.84
N GLY A 204 4.26 1.60 -34.87
CA GLY A 204 3.40 0.41 -34.80
C GLY A 204 2.05 0.64 -35.47
N GLU A 205 1.66 -0.28 -36.38
CA GLU A 205 0.32 -0.38 -36.97
C GLU A 205 -0.71 -1.00 -36.01
N MET A 206 -2.00 -0.82 -36.33
CA MET A 206 -3.17 -1.03 -35.46
C MET A 206 -3.45 -2.50 -35.08
N GLY A 207 -3.63 -2.76 -33.78
CA GLY A 207 -4.15 -4.03 -33.23
C GLY A 207 -5.59 -3.91 -32.72
N THR A 208 -6.36 -4.99 -32.85
CA THR A 208 -7.82 -5.07 -32.78
C THR A 208 -8.44 -5.06 -31.37
N HIS A 209 -8.01 -4.18 -30.44
CA HIS A 209 -8.72 -4.00 -29.15
C HIS A 209 -8.61 -2.59 -28.53
N GLY A 210 -8.30 -1.56 -29.32
CA GLY A 210 -8.55 -0.15 -28.94
C GLY A 210 -7.67 0.46 -27.84
N VAL A 211 -6.75 -0.29 -27.21
CA VAL A 211 -5.82 0.25 -26.19
C VAL A 211 -4.42 0.41 -26.79
N LYS A 212 -4.01 1.65 -27.11
CA LYS A 212 -2.69 1.95 -27.70
C LYS A 212 -1.57 1.87 -26.66
N ALA A 213 -0.59 0.99 -26.81
CA ALA A 213 0.70 1.12 -26.14
C ALA A 213 1.66 1.96 -27.01
N GLU A 214 1.62 3.30 -26.93
CA GLU A 214 2.63 4.13 -27.61
C GLU A 214 3.95 4.02 -26.82
N GLY A 215 5.04 3.58 -27.51
CA GLY A 215 6.40 3.41 -26.97
C GLY A 215 6.78 1.95 -26.62
N SER A 216 7.90 1.45 -27.19
CA SER A 216 8.50 0.16 -26.79
C SER A 216 9.38 0.35 -25.56
N ASN A 217 9.02 -0.24 -24.41
CA ASN A 217 9.95 -0.35 -23.28
C ASN A 217 11.01 -1.41 -23.65
N PRO A 218 12.29 -1.05 -23.87
CA PRO A 218 13.33 -2.01 -24.28
C PRO A 218 13.62 -3.07 -23.21
N ARG A 219 13.14 -2.85 -21.97
CA ARG A 219 13.20 -3.82 -20.86
C ARG A 219 11.92 -4.63 -20.69
N ALA A 220 10.84 -4.35 -21.43
CA ALA A 220 9.65 -5.17 -21.41
C ALA A 220 9.95 -6.52 -22.07
N ARG A 221 9.88 -7.59 -21.27
CA ARG A 221 10.12 -8.96 -21.74
C ARG A 221 8.86 -9.67 -22.21
N ARG A 222 7.68 -9.04 -22.02
CA ARG A 222 6.38 -9.61 -22.34
C ARG A 222 5.61 -8.70 -23.30
N LYS A 223 4.83 -9.33 -24.17
CA LYS A 223 3.86 -8.65 -25.05
C LYS A 223 2.61 -8.26 -24.27
N VAL A 224 1.83 -7.32 -24.79
CA VAL A 224 0.59 -6.83 -24.17
C VAL A 224 -0.37 -7.96 -23.83
N GLU A 225 -0.51 -8.93 -24.74
CA GLU A 225 -1.43 -10.07 -24.62
C GLU A 225 -0.96 -11.10 -23.57
N GLU A 226 0.32 -11.05 -23.17
CA GLU A 226 0.92 -11.92 -22.16
C GLU A 226 0.80 -11.34 -20.74
N HIS A 227 0.27 -10.13 -20.60
CA HIS A 227 -0.09 -9.57 -19.31
C HIS A 227 -1.42 -10.18 -18.84
N GLY A 228 -1.36 -10.97 -17.78
CA GLY A 228 -2.55 -11.44 -17.08
C GLY A 228 -3.31 -10.30 -16.40
N ARG A 229 -4.45 -10.64 -15.79
CA ARG A 229 -5.20 -9.71 -14.93
C ARG A 229 -4.28 -9.22 -13.80
N HIS A 230 -4.28 -7.92 -13.57
CA HIS A 230 -3.44 -7.29 -12.56
C HIS A 230 -4.17 -6.07 -11.99
N VAL A 231 -3.82 -5.70 -10.77
CA VAL A 231 -4.28 -4.47 -10.12
C VAL A 231 -3.04 -3.81 -9.53
N ILE A 232 -2.89 -2.52 -9.79
CA ILE A 232 -1.82 -1.70 -9.26
C ILE A 232 -2.45 -0.63 -8.40
N VAL A 233 -1.93 -0.46 -7.18
CA VAL A 233 -2.30 0.62 -6.27
C VAL A 233 -1.05 1.47 -6.03
N ALA A 234 -1.14 2.78 -6.22
CA ALA A 234 -0.01 3.70 -6.10
C ALA A 234 -0.42 5.07 -5.56
N SER A 235 0.47 5.76 -4.86
CA SER A 235 0.20 7.11 -4.35
C SER A 235 0.02 8.17 -5.46
N GLU A 236 0.62 7.94 -6.63
CA GLU A 236 0.50 8.76 -7.82
C GLU A 236 0.44 7.88 -9.09
N PRO A 237 -0.18 8.36 -10.20
CA PRO A 237 -0.12 7.66 -11.48
C PRO A 237 1.32 7.47 -11.95
N THR A 238 1.74 6.22 -12.17
CA THR A 238 3.14 5.87 -12.51
C THR A 238 3.38 5.67 -14.02
N THR A 239 2.36 5.92 -14.84
CA THR A 239 2.41 5.80 -16.31
C THR A 239 2.06 7.14 -16.97
N TYR A 240 2.53 7.37 -18.20
CA TYR A 240 2.22 8.61 -18.94
C TYR A 240 0.72 8.81 -19.18
N LYS A 241 -0.04 7.72 -19.26
CA LYS A 241 -1.48 7.74 -19.45
C LYS A 241 -2.21 7.86 -18.13
N LYS A 242 -2.39 9.10 -17.69
CA LYS A 242 -3.17 9.40 -16.48
C LYS A 242 -4.60 8.85 -16.52
N CYS A 243 -5.19 8.68 -17.71
CA CYS A 243 -6.54 8.12 -17.87
C CYS A 243 -6.66 6.63 -17.52
N GLU A 244 -5.55 5.90 -17.37
CA GLU A 244 -5.56 4.50 -16.92
C GLU A 244 -5.69 4.39 -15.39
N TRP A 245 -5.66 5.52 -14.67
CA TRP A 245 -5.65 5.57 -13.22
C TRP A 245 -6.89 6.26 -12.69
N GLU A 246 -7.49 5.62 -11.70
CA GLU A 246 -8.65 6.13 -10.98
C GLU A 246 -8.24 6.46 -9.55
N LEU A 247 -8.63 7.65 -9.08
CA LEU A 247 -8.39 8.06 -7.70
C LEU A 247 -9.36 7.31 -6.80
N ILE A 248 -8.86 6.62 -5.79
CA ILE A 248 -9.70 5.99 -4.77
C ILE A 248 -10.46 7.08 -4.03
N GLU A 249 -11.75 6.89 -3.85
CA GLU A 249 -12.59 7.86 -3.14
C GLU A 249 -12.10 8.09 -1.70
N LYS A 250 -12.40 9.27 -1.17
CA LYS A 250 -12.07 9.59 0.22
C LYS A 250 -12.77 8.58 1.14
N ASN A 251 -12.02 8.05 2.11
CA ASN A 251 -12.47 7.11 3.12
C ASN A 251 -13.09 5.84 2.49
N HIS A 252 -12.49 5.37 1.42
CA HIS A 252 -12.78 4.07 0.82
C HIS A 252 -11.51 3.21 0.80
N ALA A 253 -11.73 1.90 0.84
CA ALA A 253 -10.71 0.89 0.63
C ALA A 253 -10.98 0.15 -0.67
N ILE A 254 -9.90 -0.13 -1.41
CA ILE A 254 -9.91 -1.11 -2.49
C ILE A 254 -9.59 -2.48 -1.90
N VAL A 255 -10.40 -3.48 -2.26
CA VAL A 255 -10.27 -4.87 -1.84
C VAL A 255 -10.02 -5.70 -3.09
N VAL A 256 -8.85 -6.33 -3.17
CA VAL A 256 -8.42 -7.17 -4.30
C VAL A 256 -8.27 -8.61 -3.83
N ASN A 257 -9.10 -9.50 -4.36
CA ASN A 257 -9.03 -10.92 -4.04
C ASN A 257 -7.94 -11.65 -4.84
N GLY A 258 -7.69 -12.92 -4.50
CA GLY A 258 -6.63 -13.72 -5.12
C GLY A 258 -6.82 -14.05 -6.61
N GLU A 259 -7.99 -13.73 -7.18
CA GLU A 259 -8.33 -13.91 -8.60
C GLU A 259 -8.31 -12.57 -9.36
N GLY A 260 -7.92 -11.47 -8.69
CA GLY A 260 -7.89 -10.13 -9.24
C GLY A 260 -9.26 -9.46 -9.35
N GLY A 261 -10.28 -9.98 -8.67
CA GLY A 261 -11.55 -9.28 -8.46
C GLY A 261 -11.34 -8.06 -7.57
N VAL A 262 -11.98 -6.94 -7.92
CA VAL A 262 -11.83 -5.65 -7.26
C VAL A 262 -13.17 -5.20 -6.71
N GLU A 263 -13.20 -4.86 -5.42
CA GLU A 263 -14.34 -4.27 -4.75
C GLU A 263 -13.91 -3.00 -4.02
N PHE A 264 -14.85 -2.09 -3.82
CA PHE A 264 -14.65 -0.89 -3.01
C PHE A 264 -15.52 -0.94 -1.78
N ALA A 265 -14.93 -0.72 -0.62
CA ALA A 265 -15.62 -0.72 0.66
C ALA A 265 -15.45 0.65 1.33
N LYS A 266 -16.55 1.22 1.83
CA LYS A 266 -16.49 2.45 2.62
C LYS A 266 -15.82 2.16 3.96
N VAL A 267 -14.83 2.98 4.32
CA VAL A 267 -14.18 2.97 5.64
C VAL A 267 -14.88 4.01 6.50
N THR A 268 -15.55 3.56 7.55
CA THR A 268 -16.24 4.45 8.48
C THR A 268 -15.34 4.76 9.67
N TYR A 269 -15.71 5.75 10.48
CA TYR A 269 -15.07 5.94 11.77
C TYR A 269 -16.07 6.53 12.76
N PRO A 270 -15.84 6.32 14.07
CA PRO A 270 -16.71 6.87 15.11
C PRO A 270 -16.88 8.38 14.93
N GLY A 271 -18.01 8.95 15.33
CA GLY A 271 -18.26 10.41 15.29
C GLY A 271 -18.12 11.05 13.90
N GLN A 272 -18.25 10.27 12.84
CA GLN A 272 -18.56 10.78 11.51
C GLN A 272 -20.05 11.17 11.52
N GLU A 273 -20.37 12.46 11.51
CA GLU A 273 -21.75 12.90 11.26
C GLU A 273 -22.16 12.43 9.85
N VAL A 274 -23.34 11.81 9.74
CA VAL A 274 -23.91 11.26 8.50
C VAL A 274 -24.48 12.38 7.64
#